data_AF-A0A355EWV8-F1
#
_entry.id   AF-A0A355EWV8-F1
#
_cell.length_a   1.000
_cell.length_b   1.000
_cell.length_c   1.000
_cell.angle_alpha   90.00
_cell.angle_beta   90.00
_cell.angle_gamma   90.00
#
_symmetry.space_group_name_H-M   'P 1'
#
loop_
_entity.id
_entity.type
_entity.pdbx_description
1 polymer ?
#
loop_
_entity_poly.entity_id
_entity_poly.type
_entity_poly.pdbx_seq_one_letter_code
_entity_poly.pdbx_strand_id
1 'polypeptide(L)'
;MGNLIKRLSVAFAAGVVGAIANSLAVQLGGMLKPSAGVPAFTPGWIYQRLVWGGIWGFLLLLPILRGRPVLQGLVIGLAPAVARLTVFAPAGAPTSVTTVVQVFVFNAIWGVAAALWLRAALGRGGR
;
A
#
# COMPACT_ATOMS: atom_id res chain seq x y z
N MET A 1 -3.70 -26.34 -9.00
CA MET A 1 -3.79 -25.62 -7.71
C MET A 1 -2.49 -24.95 -7.25
N GLY A 2 -1.30 -25.57 -7.39
CA GLY A 2 -0.03 -25.00 -6.89
C GLY A 2 0.33 -23.59 -7.39
N ASN A 3 -0.05 -23.24 -8.63
CA ASN A 3 0.21 -21.90 -9.17
C ASN A 3 -0.68 -20.80 -8.55
N LEU A 4 -1.90 -21.12 -8.14
CA LEU A 4 -2.81 -20.15 -7.52
C LEU A 4 -2.36 -19.80 -6.10
N ILE A 5 -2.06 -20.82 -5.28
CA ILE A 5 -1.57 -20.62 -3.91
C ILE A 5 -0.28 -19.79 -3.93
N LYS A 6 0.66 -20.13 -4.82
CA LYS A 6 1.89 -19.35 -5.02
C LYS A 6 1.59 -17.88 -5.34
N ARG A 7 0.71 -17.60 -6.29
CA ARG A 7 0.35 -16.23 -6.68
C ARG A 7 -0.28 -15.45 -5.53
N LEU A 8 -1.20 -16.07 -4.79
CA LEU A 8 -1.85 -15.46 -3.63
C LEU A 8 -0.82 -15.17 -2.53
N SER A 9 0.01 -16.14 -2.16
CA SER A 9 1.04 -15.95 -1.13
C SER A 9 2.02 -14.83 -1.51
N VAL A 10 2.47 -14.79 -2.76
CA VAL A 10 3.38 -13.74 -3.24
C VAL A 10 2.68 -12.38 -3.31
N ALA A 11 1.40 -12.31 -3.69
CA ALA A 11 0.64 -11.06 -3.70
C ALA A 11 0.43 -10.49 -2.30
N PHE A 12 0.12 -11.35 -1.32
CA PHE A 12 0.04 -10.94 0.07
C PHE A 12 1.40 -10.42 0.57
N ALA A 13 2.48 -11.18 0.35
CA ALA A 13 3.83 -10.78 0.74
C ALA A 13 4.25 -9.45 0.07
N ALA A 14 3.90 -9.26 -1.20
CA ALA A 14 4.13 -8.01 -1.92
C ALA A 14 3.39 -6.83 -1.25
N GLY A 15 2.12 -7.03 -0.89
CA GLY A 15 1.33 -6.04 -0.16
C GLY A 15 1.92 -5.69 1.21
N VAL A 16 2.47 -6.68 1.93
CA VAL A 16 3.20 -6.49 3.20
C VAL A 16 4.46 -5.66 2.98
N VAL A 17 5.27 -5.97 1.96
CA VAL A 17 6.45 -5.16 1.62
C VAL A 17 6.07 -3.72 1.27
N GLY A 18 4.99 -3.53 0.51
CA GLY A 18 4.42 -2.21 0.28
C GLY A 18 4.05 -1.49 1.57
N ALA A 19 3.46 -2.20 2.55
CA ALA A 19 3.09 -1.61 3.83
C ALA A 19 4.29 -1.23 4.69
N ILE A 20 5.39 -1.99 4.63
CA ILE A 20 6.66 -1.61 5.24
C ILE A 20 7.15 -0.29 4.61
N ALA A 21 7.22 -0.22 3.29
CA ALA A 21 7.66 0.99 2.58
C ALA A 21 6.78 2.22 2.92
N ASN A 22 5.46 2.04 2.94
CA ASN A 22 4.51 3.08 3.35
C ASN A 22 4.71 3.50 4.81
N SER A 23 4.92 2.56 5.72
CA SER A 23 5.13 2.84 7.14
C SER A 23 6.42 3.61 7.39
N LEU A 24 7.50 3.25 6.70
CA LEU A 24 8.75 4.01 6.73
C LEU A 24 8.56 5.42 6.17
N ALA A 25 7.82 5.56 5.05
CA ALA A 25 7.52 6.87 4.48
C ALA A 25 6.70 7.76 5.44
N VAL A 26 5.74 7.18 6.16
CA VAL A 26 4.96 7.90 7.19
C VAL A 26 5.85 8.33 8.36
N GLN A 27 6.74 7.45 8.84
CA GLN A 27 7.68 7.77 9.92
C GLN A 27 8.62 8.92 9.52
N LEU A 28 9.23 8.85 8.32
CA LEU A 28 10.08 9.91 7.78
C LEU A 28 9.29 11.21 7.58
N GLY A 29 8.06 11.14 7.08
CA GLY A 29 7.19 12.30 6.90
C GLY A 29 6.85 12.99 8.23
N GLY A 30 6.60 12.22 9.29
CA GLY A 30 6.39 12.76 10.64
C GLY A 30 7.66 13.40 11.22
N MET A 31 8.84 12.81 10.96
CA MET A 31 10.11 13.36 11.41
C MET A 31 10.45 14.70 10.73
N LEU A 32 10.14 14.83 9.43
CA LEU A 32 10.37 16.07 8.66
C LEU A 32 9.36 17.17 8.97
N LYS A 33 8.19 16.83 9.51
CA LYS A 33 7.18 17.79 9.98
C LYS A 33 6.71 17.39 11.39
N PRO A 34 7.49 17.71 12.44
CA PRO A 34 7.17 17.31 13.81
C PRO A 34 5.79 17.77 14.30
N SER A 35 5.27 18.88 13.77
CA SER A 35 3.92 19.39 14.05
C SER A 35 2.79 18.47 13.57
N ALA A 36 3.08 17.51 12.68
CA ALA A 36 2.14 16.48 12.26
C ALA A 36 2.09 15.27 13.22
N GLY A 37 3.03 15.20 14.16
CA GLY A 37 3.21 14.07 15.08
C GLY A 37 3.87 12.86 14.40
N VAL A 38 4.92 12.32 15.02
CA VAL A 38 5.48 11.01 14.63
C VAL A 38 4.64 9.94 15.32
N PRO A 39 3.92 9.08 14.59
CA PRO A 39 3.15 8.02 15.24
C PRO A 39 4.09 7.06 15.98
N ALA A 40 3.71 6.67 17.19
CA ALA A 40 4.47 5.72 17.98
C ALA A 40 4.61 4.39 17.21
N PHE A 41 5.85 3.94 17.01
CA PHE A 41 6.15 2.70 16.29
C PHE A 41 5.89 1.49 17.19
N THR A 42 4.61 1.23 17.49
CA THR A 42 4.19 0.12 18.35
C THR A 42 3.91 -1.14 17.55
N PRO A 43 4.03 -2.34 18.17
CA PRO A 43 3.66 -3.60 17.52
C PRO A 43 2.23 -3.60 16.98
N GLY A 44 1.27 -3.06 17.72
CA GLY A 44 -0.13 -2.95 17.27
C GLY A 44 -0.29 -2.07 16.03
N TRP A 45 0.41 -0.92 16.00
CA TRP A 45 0.37 -0.01 14.86
C TRP A 45 0.93 -0.65 13.59
N ILE A 46 2.09 -1.32 13.69
CA ILE A 46 2.71 -1.94 12.51
C ILE A 46 1.93 -3.18 12.06
N TYR A 47 1.48 -4.04 12.97
CA TYR A 47 0.76 -5.28 12.65
C TYR A 47 -0.48 -5.01 11.81
N GLN A 48 -1.32 -4.07 12.22
CA GLN A 48 -2.53 -3.68 11.48
C GLN A 48 -2.19 -3.24 10.05
N ARG A 49 -1.11 -2.47 9.87
CA ARG A 49 -0.70 -1.93 8.57
C ARG A 49 -0.17 -3.03 7.65
N LEU A 50 0.57 -3.99 8.18
CA LEU A 50 1.07 -5.13 7.41
C LEU A 50 -0.08 -6.02 6.93
N VAL A 51 -1.04 -6.35 7.80
CA VAL A 51 -2.20 -7.17 7.44
C VAL A 51 -3.03 -6.50 6.36
N TRP A 52 -3.41 -5.23 6.55
CA TRP A 52 -4.17 -4.50 5.55
C TRP A 52 -3.39 -4.32 4.25
N GLY A 53 -2.10 -4.03 4.32
CA GLY A 53 -1.23 -3.98 3.15
C GLY A 53 -1.24 -5.28 2.36
N GLY A 54 -1.16 -6.43 3.04
CA GLY A 54 -1.24 -7.74 2.42
C GLY A 54 -2.58 -8.00 1.73
N ILE A 55 -3.70 -7.65 2.38
CA ILE A 55 -5.06 -7.80 1.80
C ILE A 55 -5.20 -6.99 0.52
N TRP A 56 -4.79 -5.71 0.53
CA TRP A 56 -4.81 -4.87 -0.66
C TRP A 56 -3.85 -5.36 -1.76
N GLY A 57 -2.78 -6.08 -1.38
CA GLY A 57 -1.83 -6.69 -2.31
C GLY A 57 -2.47 -7.68 -3.29
N PHE A 58 -3.60 -8.32 -2.94
CA PHE A 58 -4.31 -9.22 -3.84
C PHE A 58 -4.85 -8.52 -5.10
N LEU A 59 -5.14 -7.22 -5.03
CA LEU A 59 -5.59 -6.45 -6.20
C LEU A 59 -4.53 -6.38 -7.30
N LEU A 60 -3.25 -6.58 -6.98
CA LEU A 60 -2.18 -6.62 -7.97
C LEU A 60 -2.23 -7.84 -8.89
N LEU A 61 -3.03 -8.87 -8.54
CA LEU A 61 -3.28 -10.03 -9.40
C LEU A 61 -4.32 -9.73 -10.49
N LEU A 62 -5.08 -8.63 -10.38
CA LEU A 62 -6.02 -8.22 -11.41
C LEU A 62 -5.29 -7.95 -12.74
N PRO A 63 -5.97 -8.16 -13.89
CA PRO A 63 -5.41 -7.97 -15.23
C PRO A 63 -5.12 -6.51 -15.63
N ILE A 64 -4.79 -5.63 -14.68
CA ILE A 64 -4.61 -4.19 -14.90
C ILE A 64 -3.13 -3.90 -15.14
N LEU A 65 -2.80 -3.25 -16.26
CA LEU A 65 -1.46 -2.68 -16.54
C LEU A 65 -0.29 -3.67 -16.35
N ARG A 66 -0.48 -4.95 -16.68
CA ARG A 66 0.46 -6.06 -16.41
C ARG A 66 1.91 -5.82 -16.85
N GLY A 67 2.13 -5.08 -17.95
CA GLY A 67 3.46 -4.75 -18.47
C GLY A 67 4.17 -3.57 -17.78
N ARG A 68 3.43 -2.77 -17.00
CA ARG A 68 3.89 -1.51 -16.40
C ARG A 68 3.70 -1.56 -14.88
N PRO A 69 4.58 -2.23 -14.12
CA PRO A 69 4.38 -2.47 -12.69
C PRO A 69 4.30 -1.17 -11.88
N VAL A 70 5.07 -0.14 -12.24
CA VAL A 70 5.02 1.15 -11.54
C VAL A 70 3.64 1.78 -11.72
N LEU A 71 3.13 1.86 -12.95
CA LEU A 71 1.81 2.43 -13.22
C LEU A 71 0.69 1.57 -12.62
N GLN A 72 0.82 0.24 -12.67
CA GLN A 72 -0.08 -0.69 -11.99
C GLN A 72 -0.12 -0.39 -10.49
N GLY A 73 1.04 -0.25 -9.85
CA GLY A 73 1.17 0.07 -8.44
C GLY A 73 0.53 1.42 -8.09
N LEU A 74 0.74 2.45 -8.91
CA LEU A 74 0.08 3.75 -8.72
C LEU A 74 -1.44 3.64 -8.77
N VAL A 75 -1.99 2.96 -9.78
CA VAL A 75 -3.44 2.78 -9.95
C VAL A 75 -4.03 1.94 -8.82
N ILE A 76 -3.41 0.80 -8.50
CA ILE A 76 -3.89 -0.08 -7.43
C ILE A 76 -3.74 0.59 -6.06
N GLY A 77 -2.71 1.41 -5.85
CA GLY A 77 -2.54 2.24 -4.66
C GLY A 77 -3.66 3.25 -4.44
N LEU A 78 -4.41 3.64 -5.47
CA LEU A 78 -5.57 4.51 -5.29
C LEU A 78 -6.69 3.81 -4.51
N ALA A 79 -6.83 2.49 -4.59
CA ALA A 79 -7.89 1.76 -3.90
C ALA A 79 -7.83 1.92 -2.36
N PRO A 80 -6.72 1.63 -1.67
CA PRO A 80 -6.61 1.89 -0.24
C PRO A 80 -6.63 3.39 0.10
N ALA A 81 -6.20 4.28 -0.80
CA ALA A 81 -6.29 5.73 -0.60
C ALA A 81 -7.75 6.21 -0.55
N VAL A 82 -8.56 5.80 -1.53
CA VAL A 82 -10.00 6.12 -1.59
C VAL A 82 -10.71 5.50 -0.40
N ALA A 83 -10.48 4.22 -0.10
CA ALA A 83 -11.11 3.56 1.05
C ALA A 83 -10.81 4.28 2.37
N ARG A 84 -9.59 4.78 2.56
CA ARG A 84 -9.24 5.59 3.74
C ARG A 84 -10.05 6.87 3.84
N LEU A 85 -10.28 7.56 2.72
CA LEU A 85 -10.97 8.85 2.69
C LEU A 85 -12.50 8.71 2.73
N THR A 86 -13.06 7.60 2.23
CA THR A 86 -14.51 7.44 2.10
C THR A 86 -15.13 6.42 3.05
N VAL A 87 -14.40 5.37 3.45
CA VAL A 87 -14.93 4.27 4.26
C VAL A 87 -14.45 4.37 5.70
N PHE A 88 -13.16 4.65 5.90
CA PHE A 88 -12.55 4.66 7.24
C PHE A 88 -12.47 6.06 7.86
N ALA A 89 -12.70 7.11 7.09
CA ALA A 89 -12.77 8.46 7.62
C ALA A 89 -14.08 8.61 8.43
N PRO A 90 -14.03 9.19 9.64
CA PRO A 90 -15.24 9.51 10.38
C PRO A 90 -16.13 10.46 9.57
N ALA A 91 -17.44 10.21 9.56
CA ALA A 91 -18.38 11.08 8.88
C ALA A 91 -18.30 12.51 9.44
N GLY A 92 -18.16 13.50 8.55
CA GLY A 92 -18.08 14.91 8.93
C GLY A 92 -16.71 15.39 9.44
N ALA A 93 -15.68 14.53 9.44
CA ALA A 93 -14.34 14.94 9.85
C ALA A 93 -13.74 15.95 8.84
N PRO A 94 -13.27 17.14 9.29
CA PRO A 94 -12.62 18.09 8.40
C PRO A 94 -11.34 17.47 7.84
N THR A 95 -11.30 17.30 6.52
CA THR A 95 -10.15 16.71 5.83
C THR A 95 -9.40 17.83 5.12
N SER A 96 -8.17 18.11 5.59
CA SER A 96 -7.33 19.12 4.94
C SER A 96 -6.79 18.63 3.59
N VAL A 97 -6.53 19.54 2.65
CA VAL A 97 -5.88 19.21 1.37
C VAL A 97 -4.55 18.49 1.59
N THR A 98 -3.79 18.89 2.62
CA THR A 98 -2.53 18.24 3.01
C THR A 98 -2.73 16.77 3.37
N THR A 99 -3.79 16.45 4.13
CA THR A 99 -4.14 15.07 4.49
C THR A 99 -4.47 14.25 3.25
N VAL A 100 -5.26 14.81 2.33
CA VAL A 100 -5.60 14.14 1.06
C VAL A 100 -4.34 13.83 0.27
N VAL A 101 -3.47 14.82 0.07
CA VAL A 101 -2.20 14.66 -0.67
C VAL A 101 -1.33 13.59 -0.01
N GLN A 102 -1.18 13.61 1.31
CA GLN A 102 -0.40 12.61 2.05
C GLN A 102 -0.96 11.20 1.86
N VAL A 103 -2.28 11.02 1.95
CA VAL A 103 -2.93 9.73 1.76
C VAL A 103 -2.63 9.17 0.37
N PHE A 104 -2.71 9.99 -0.68
CA PHE A 104 -2.36 9.55 -2.03
C PHE A 104 -0.87 9.25 -2.20
N VAL A 105 0.03 10.10 -1.70
CA VAL A 105 1.48 9.92 -1.81
C VAL A 105 1.93 8.64 -1.10
N PHE A 106 1.51 8.43 0.14
CA PHE A 106 1.91 7.24 0.88
C PHE A 106 1.36 5.96 0.23
N ASN A 107 0.12 5.97 -0.24
CA ASN A 107 -0.44 4.79 -0.91
C ASN A 107 0.17 4.57 -2.31
N ALA A 108 0.65 5.61 -2.99
CA ALA A 108 1.46 5.45 -4.20
C ALA A 108 2.78 4.74 -3.91
N ILE A 109 3.47 5.11 -2.82
CA ILE A 109 4.69 4.41 -2.35
C ILE A 109 4.39 2.94 -2.06
N TRP A 110 3.29 2.68 -1.32
CA TRP A 110 2.82 1.32 -1.05
C TRP A 110 2.63 0.52 -2.34
N GLY A 111 1.84 1.05 -3.27
CA GLY A 111 1.43 0.34 -4.48
C GLY A 111 2.60 0.08 -5.42
N VAL A 112 3.51 1.06 -5.60
CA VAL A 112 4.71 0.88 -6.43
C VAL A 112 5.63 -0.18 -5.82
N ALA A 113 5.92 -0.10 -4.51
CA ALA A 113 6.76 -1.09 -3.84
C ALA A 113 6.18 -2.51 -3.96
N ALA A 114 4.87 -2.66 -3.71
CA ALA A 114 4.20 -3.94 -3.82
C ALA A 114 4.20 -4.47 -5.27
N ALA A 115 3.90 -3.62 -6.26
CA ALA A 115 3.88 -4.04 -7.66
C ALA A 115 5.27 -4.44 -8.19
N LEU A 116 6.33 -3.77 -7.75
CA LEU A 116 7.70 -4.13 -8.08
C LEU A 116 8.10 -5.45 -7.42
N TRP A 117 7.77 -5.64 -6.13
CA TRP A 117 8.03 -6.90 -5.43
C TRP A 117 7.34 -8.08 -6.10
N LEU A 118 6.04 -7.95 -6.41
CA LEU A 118 5.28 -8.99 -7.08
C LEU A 118 5.88 -9.33 -8.46
N ARG A 119 6.38 -8.34 -9.20
CA ARG A 119 7.03 -8.57 -10.51
C ARG A 119 8.35 -9.31 -10.35
N ALA A 120 9.16 -8.93 -9.36
CA ALA A 120 10.43 -9.58 -9.07
C ALA A 120 10.22 -11.06 -8.68
N ALA A 121 9.22 -11.33 -7.83
CA ALA A 121 8.97 -12.67 -7.31
C ALA A 121 8.28 -13.63 -8.30
N LEU A 122 7.39 -13.14 -9.17
CA LEU A 122 6.69 -13.98 -10.16
C LEU A 122 7.36 -14.02 -11.54
N GLY A 123 8.31 -13.12 -11.82
CA GLY A 123 8.91 -12.97 -13.15
C GLY A 123 7.91 -12.43 -14.19
N ARG A 124 8.39 -12.19 -15.42
CA ARG A 124 7.58 -11.57 -16.49
C ARG A 124 6.45 -12.48 -17.00
N GLY A 125 6.60 -13.80 -16.94
CA GLY A 125 5.61 -14.78 -17.39
C GLY A 125 4.68 -15.33 -16.30
N GLY A 126 4.87 -14.93 -15.04
CA GLY A 126 4.13 -15.45 -13.89
C GLY A 126 2.86 -14.68 -13.51
N ARG A 127 2.44 -13.70 -14.31
CA ARG A 127 1.24 -12.87 -14.09
C ARG A 127 0.14 -13.15 -15.10
#